data_AF-A0A8J6V980-F1
#
_entry.id   AF-A0A8J6V980-F1
#
_cell.length_a   1.000
_cell.length_b   1.000
_cell.length_c   1.000
_cell.angle_alpha   90.00
_cell.angle_beta   90.00
_cell.angle_gamma   90.00
#
_symmetry.space_group_name_H-M   'P 1'
#
loop_
_entity.id
_entity.type
_entity.pdbx_description
1 polymer ?
#
loop_
_entity_poly.entity_id
_entity_poly.type
_entity_poly.pdbx_seq_one_letter_code
_entity_poly.pdbx_strand_id
1 'polypeptide(L)'
;MNGTNPGQELRNFLKELYPHNYNNTDFKEIESFISEIDSALIANGNFFQIVYESSINYMVRRFINTAEYLKRKYESDEFPPEKFVEELRRFIIKATRIPRDKTEKLLVLLQACLQSKGRKVKPPRKKRLLKEYQAKNELRCYICGKDLDEQESEIEHIWPRTMGGATEDFNLKISCSICNDKKQHYIDASDFHYEQICLVSDKSDENFSKEMKKEYRIAVWAKSDYSCTVCGEPASIVGTLNFGRINPDDSWHFLNTEAYCDEHTPE
;
A
#
# COMPACT_ATOMS: atom_id res chain seq x y z
N MET A 1 -16.96 -9.65 11.20
CA MET A 1 -16.82 -8.20 11.38
C MET A 1 -15.76 -7.72 10.41
N ASN A 2 -16.12 -6.89 9.44
CA ASN A 2 -15.12 -6.23 8.59
C ASN A 2 -14.52 -5.11 9.44
N GLY A 3 -13.41 -5.40 10.12
CA GLY A 3 -12.67 -4.37 10.83
C GLY A 3 -12.01 -3.41 9.83
N THR A 4 -11.74 -2.19 10.26
CA THR A 4 -11.00 -1.20 9.47
C THR A 4 -9.69 -0.91 10.18
N ASN A 5 -8.60 -0.76 9.41
CA ASN A 5 -7.31 -0.37 9.96
C ASN A 5 -7.34 1.12 10.31
N PRO A 6 -6.89 1.54 11.51
CA PRO A 6 -6.79 2.98 11.84
C PRO A 6 -5.98 3.79 10.82
N GLY A 7 -4.93 3.19 10.26
CA GLY A 7 -4.16 3.83 9.18
C GLY A 7 -4.96 4.04 7.89
N GLN A 8 -5.85 3.11 7.57
CA GLN A 8 -6.75 3.20 6.42
C GLN A 8 -7.83 4.26 6.66
N GLU A 9 -8.38 4.35 7.88
CA GLU A 9 -9.29 5.43 8.27
C GLU A 9 -8.62 6.80 8.18
N LEU A 10 -7.36 6.91 8.64
CA LEU A 10 -6.57 8.11 8.49
C LEU A 10 -6.37 8.47 7.02
N ARG A 11 -6.02 7.50 6.17
CA ARG A 11 -5.88 7.72 4.72
C ARG A 11 -7.20 8.21 4.11
N ASN A 12 -8.31 7.54 4.40
CA ASN A 12 -9.63 7.91 3.88
C ASN A 12 -10.03 9.31 4.33
N PHE A 13 -9.78 9.65 5.59
CA PHE A 13 -10.01 11.00 6.09
C PHE A 13 -9.18 12.06 5.37
N LEU A 14 -7.91 11.78 5.03
CA LEU A 14 -7.10 12.70 4.23
C LEU A 14 -7.65 12.83 2.80
N LYS A 15 -8.15 11.75 2.19
CA LYS A 15 -8.82 11.81 0.90
C LYS A 15 -10.12 12.62 0.95
N GLU A 16 -10.87 12.57 2.05
CA GLU A 16 -12.05 13.43 2.26
C GLU A 16 -11.68 14.92 2.33
N LEU A 17 -10.52 15.24 2.94
CA LEU A 17 -10.04 16.61 3.06
C LEU A 17 -9.44 17.15 1.75
N TYR A 18 -8.87 16.27 0.95
CA TYR A 18 -8.19 16.58 -0.31
C TYR A 18 -8.73 15.69 -1.41
N PRO A 19 -10.00 15.87 -1.83
CA PRO A 19 -10.65 14.96 -2.75
C PRO A 19 -9.96 14.93 -4.11
N HIS A 20 -10.00 13.76 -4.72
CA HIS A 20 -9.61 13.58 -6.10
C HIS A 20 -10.72 14.14 -7.01
N ASN A 21 -10.46 15.26 -7.70
CA ASN A 21 -11.46 15.96 -8.51
C ASN A 21 -11.68 15.38 -9.92
N TYR A 22 -11.14 14.22 -10.26
CA TYR A 22 -11.15 13.69 -11.64
C TYR A 22 -12.49 13.11 -12.09
N ASN A 23 -13.41 12.84 -11.16
CA ASN A 23 -14.74 12.30 -11.49
C ASN A 23 -15.80 13.36 -11.81
N ASN A 24 -15.46 14.66 -11.75
CA ASN A 24 -16.37 15.70 -12.23
C ASN A 24 -16.20 15.83 -13.75
N THR A 25 -17.24 15.47 -14.49
CA THR A 25 -17.36 15.55 -15.95
C THR A 25 -17.20 16.97 -16.53
N ASP A 26 -17.05 17.99 -15.69
CA ASP A 26 -16.63 19.34 -16.09
C ASP A 26 -15.10 19.41 -16.20
N PHE A 27 -14.57 18.75 -17.23
CA PHE A 27 -13.15 18.71 -17.62
C PHE A 27 -12.50 20.07 -17.93
N LYS A 28 -13.20 21.19 -17.72
CA LYS A 28 -12.74 22.53 -18.13
C LYS A 28 -11.95 23.31 -17.08
N GLU A 29 -11.88 22.88 -15.83
CA GLU A 29 -11.36 23.76 -14.76
C GLU A 29 -10.20 23.24 -13.90
N ILE A 30 -9.65 22.05 -14.15
CA ILE A 30 -8.44 21.61 -13.45
C ILE A 30 -7.41 21.05 -14.43
N GLU A 31 -6.91 21.93 -15.31
CA GLU A 31 -5.60 21.75 -15.93
C GLU A 31 -4.54 21.86 -14.84
N SER A 32 -4.23 20.73 -14.19
CA SER A 32 -3.04 20.63 -13.35
C SER A 32 -1.86 20.21 -14.21
N PHE A 33 -0.65 20.66 -13.87
CA PHE A 33 0.56 20.21 -14.57
C PHE A 33 0.73 18.67 -14.55
N ILE A 34 0.18 17.98 -13.54
CA ILE A 34 0.18 16.52 -13.47
C ILE A 34 -0.74 15.92 -14.54
N SER A 35 -1.89 16.53 -14.80
CA SER A 35 -2.83 16.10 -15.84
C SER A 35 -2.23 16.28 -17.24
N GLU A 36 -1.44 17.34 -17.45
CA GLU A 36 -0.68 17.55 -18.68
C GLU A 36 0.39 16.46 -18.87
N ILE A 37 1.15 16.13 -17.82
CA ILE A 37 2.14 15.04 -17.86
C ILE A 37 1.46 13.69 -18.11
N ASP A 38 0.37 13.39 -17.41
CA ASP A 38 -0.39 12.15 -17.59
C ASP A 38 -0.85 11.99 -19.06
N SER A 39 -1.37 13.07 -19.65
CA SER A 39 -1.76 13.11 -21.06
C SER A 39 -0.56 12.90 -22.00
N ALA A 40 0.58 13.53 -21.71
CA ALA A 40 1.81 13.36 -22.49
C ALA A 40 2.37 11.92 -22.42
N LEU A 41 2.11 11.21 -21.32
CA LEU A 41 2.46 9.81 -21.13
C LEU A 41 1.40 8.83 -21.66
N ILE A 42 0.25 9.33 -22.17
CA ILE A 42 -0.89 8.51 -22.59
C ILE A 42 -1.34 7.56 -21.45
N ALA A 43 -1.28 8.04 -20.21
CA ALA A 43 -1.49 7.22 -19.01
C ALA A 43 -2.96 7.09 -18.61
N ASN A 44 -3.88 7.79 -19.28
CA ASN A 44 -5.34 7.73 -19.06
C ASN A 44 -5.76 7.98 -17.60
N GLY A 45 -5.10 8.91 -16.93
CA GLY A 45 -5.32 9.27 -15.52
C GLY A 45 -4.55 8.39 -14.53
N ASN A 46 -3.90 7.31 -14.97
CA ASN A 46 -3.18 6.42 -14.06
C ASN A 46 -2.00 7.11 -13.39
N PHE A 47 -1.22 7.91 -14.13
CA PHE A 47 -0.09 8.65 -13.55
C PHE A 47 -0.59 9.70 -12.56
N PHE A 48 -1.64 10.45 -12.92
CA PHE A 48 -2.28 11.39 -12.02
C PHE A 48 -2.70 10.70 -10.71
N GLN A 49 -3.42 9.57 -10.83
CA GLN A 49 -3.93 8.83 -9.69
C GLN A 49 -2.79 8.31 -8.79
N ILE A 50 -1.71 7.80 -9.37
CA ILE A 50 -0.51 7.37 -8.62
C ILE A 50 0.13 8.54 -7.87
N VAL A 51 0.28 9.71 -8.50
CA VAL A 51 0.83 10.92 -7.85
C VAL A 51 -0.05 11.40 -6.70
N TYR A 52 -1.37 11.36 -6.90
CA TYR A 52 -2.33 11.71 -5.84
C TYR A 52 -2.22 10.73 -4.66
N GLU A 53 -2.27 9.42 -4.92
CA GLU A 53 -2.22 8.40 -3.88
C GLU A 53 -0.88 8.40 -3.13
N SER A 54 0.24 8.60 -3.83
CA SER A 54 1.57 8.70 -3.22
C SER A 54 1.67 9.94 -2.30
N SER A 55 1.07 11.06 -2.71
CA SER A 55 0.99 12.28 -1.90
C SER A 55 0.19 12.06 -0.61
N ILE A 56 -0.96 11.38 -0.72
CA ILE A 56 -1.77 11.02 0.45
C ILE A 56 -1.00 10.05 1.36
N ASN A 57 -0.36 9.03 0.82
CA ASN A 57 0.43 8.04 1.57
C ASN A 57 1.61 8.71 2.29
N TYR A 58 2.29 9.67 1.64
CA TYR A 58 3.30 10.51 2.27
C TYR A 58 2.75 11.29 3.48
N MET A 59 1.56 11.90 3.33
CA MET A 59 0.92 12.61 4.44
C MET A 59 0.61 11.66 5.61
N VAL A 60 0.02 10.48 5.35
CA VAL A 60 -0.21 9.44 6.37
C VAL A 60 1.09 9.12 7.12
N ARG A 61 2.17 8.85 6.37
CA ARG A 61 3.50 8.53 6.92
C ARG A 61 4.04 9.64 7.79
N ARG A 62 4.01 10.89 7.29
CA ARG A 62 4.48 12.07 7.99
C ARG A 62 3.72 12.28 9.30
N PHE A 63 2.40 12.14 9.27
CA PHE A 63 1.58 12.32 10.47
C PHE A 63 1.86 11.24 11.53
N ILE A 64 1.86 9.97 11.14
CA ILE A 64 2.12 8.86 12.08
C ILE A 64 3.54 8.96 12.66
N ASN A 65 4.55 9.20 11.82
CA ASN A 65 5.94 9.30 12.29
C ASN A 65 6.16 10.53 13.17
N THR A 66 5.52 11.66 12.87
CA THR A 66 5.59 12.85 13.73
C THR A 66 4.90 12.60 15.06
N ALA A 67 3.74 11.95 15.07
CA ALA A 67 3.05 11.58 16.30
C ALA A 67 3.89 10.62 17.14
N GLU A 68 4.57 9.64 16.53
CA GLU A 68 5.48 8.74 17.23
C GLU A 68 6.70 9.48 17.80
N TYR A 69 7.30 10.40 17.03
CA TYR A 69 8.40 11.25 17.50
C TYR A 69 7.98 12.08 18.72
N LEU A 70 6.83 12.74 18.66
CA LEU A 70 6.30 13.54 19.77
C LEU A 70 5.95 12.67 20.98
N LYS A 71 5.38 11.49 20.77
CA LYS A 71 5.10 10.51 21.83
C LYS A 71 6.38 10.13 22.56
N ARG A 72 7.43 9.73 21.84
CA ARG A 72 8.74 9.39 22.45
C ARG A 72 9.39 10.56 23.19
N LYS A 73 9.13 11.79 22.76
CA LYS A 73 9.69 12.99 23.35
C LYS A 73 8.95 13.47 24.61
N TYR A 74 7.64 13.28 24.67
CA TYR A 74 6.78 13.92 25.69
C TYR A 74 5.97 12.94 26.54
N GLU A 75 5.97 11.64 26.23
CA GLU A 75 5.35 10.60 27.05
C GLU A 75 6.43 9.98 27.95
N SER A 76 6.85 10.75 28.95
CA SER A 76 7.78 10.34 30.01
C SER A 76 7.30 10.90 31.35
N ASP A 77 7.85 10.37 32.45
CA ASP A 77 7.52 10.82 33.82
C ASP A 77 7.92 12.28 34.09
N GLU A 78 8.70 12.89 33.19
CA GLU A 78 9.14 14.29 33.28
C GLU A 78 8.05 15.29 32.83
N PHE A 79 7.03 14.83 32.11
CA PHE A 79 5.98 15.68 31.55
C PHE A 79 4.59 15.28 32.04
N PRO A 80 3.63 16.23 32.10
CA PRO A 80 2.23 15.90 32.34
C PRO A 80 1.70 14.90 31.28
N PRO A 81 0.81 13.95 31.63
CA PRO A 81 0.27 12.96 30.70
C PRO A 81 -0.35 13.57 29.43
N GLU A 82 -0.88 14.80 29.52
CA GLU A 82 -1.54 15.50 28.43
C GLU A 82 -0.54 16.14 27.45
N LYS A 83 0.74 16.27 27.85
CA LYS A 83 1.75 17.05 27.11
C LYS A 83 1.94 16.56 25.68
N PHE A 84 1.98 15.24 25.49
CA PHE A 84 2.05 14.63 24.16
C PHE A 84 0.88 15.10 23.26
N VAL A 85 -0.35 15.06 23.78
CA VAL A 85 -1.56 15.42 23.02
C VAL A 85 -1.56 16.92 22.69
N GLU A 86 -1.14 17.77 23.63
CA GLU A 86 -0.99 19.21 23.39
C GLU A 86 0.00 19.54 22.27
N GLU A 87 1.17 18.90 22.28
CA GLU A 87 2.20 19.13 21.26
C GLU A 87 1.79 18.55 19.91
N LEU A 88 1.09 17.41 19.88
CA LEU A 88 0.53 16.86 18.64
C LEU A 88 -0.55 17.78 18.05
N ARG A 89 -1.45 18.31 18.89
CA ARG A 89 -2.46 19.31 18.47
C ARG A 89 -1.79 20.56 17.93
N ARG A 90 -0.76 21.06 18.62
CA ARG A 90 0.03 22.21 18.18
C ARG A 90 0.69 21.96 16.82
N PHE A 91 1.27 20.78 16.60
CA PHE A 91 1.86 20.41 15.32
C PHE A 91 0.81 20.48 14.19
N ILE A 92 -0.36 19.86 14.38
CA ILE A 92 -1.44 19.89 13.38
C ILE A 92 -1.81 21.34 13.04
N ILE A 93 -2.04 22.19 14.05
CA ILE A 93 -2.48 23.58 13.85
C ILE A 93 -1.40 24.46 13.23
N LYS A 94 -0.13 24.32 13.64
CA LYS A 94 0.95 25.24 13.27
C LYS A 94 1.77 24.80 12.07
N ALA A 95 1.86 23.49 11.81
CA ALA A 95 2.73 22.94 10.76
C ALA A 95 1.96 22.37 9.57
N THR A 96 0.63 22.53 9.55
CA THR A 96 -0.23 22.09 8.45
C THR A 96 -1.30 23.14 8.14
N ARG A 97 -2.00 22.97 7.02
CA ARG A 97 -3.18 23.76 6.65
C ARG A 97 -4.49 22.99 6.86
N ILE A 98 -4.52 22.03 7.79
CA ILE A 98 -5.73 21.27 8.10
C ILE A 98 -6.73 22.19 8.80
N PRO A 99 -8.02 22.20 8.39
CA PRO A 99 -9.04 23.02 9.02
C PRO A 99 -9.16 22.73 10.54
N ARG A 100 -9.42 23.77 11.34
CA ARG A 100 -9.45 23.64 12.80
C ARG A 100 -10.55 22.67 13.29
N ASP A 101 -11.70 22.65 12.63
CA ASP A 101 -12.82 21.74 12.92
C ASP A 101 -12.48 20.26 12.63
N LYS A 102 -11.37 19.99 11.92
CA LYS A 102 -10.88 18.66 11.55
C LYS A 102 -9.76 18.17 12.46
N THR A 103 -9.22 19.02 13.32
CA THR A 103 -8.04 18.73 14.15
C THR A 103 -8.30 17.61 15.15
N GLU A 104 -9.44 17.61 15.86
CA GLU A 104 -9.72 16.58 16.86
C GLU A 104 -9.96 15.19 16.23
N LYS A 105 -10.63 15.12 15.07
CA LYS A 105 -10.77 13.87 14.32
C LYS A 105 -9.39 13.31 13.93
N LEU A 106 -8.49 14.17 13.45
CA LEU A 106 -7.12 13.77 13.12
C LEU A 106 -6.34 13.25 14.34
N LEU A 107 -6.46 13.94 15.49
CA LEU A 107 -5.81 13.54 16.74
C LEU A 107 -6.23 12.13 17.16
N VAL A 108 -7.53 11.86 17.16
CA VAL A 108 -8.09 10.54 17.52
C VAL A 108 -7.55 9.46 16.58
N LEU A 109 -7.57 9.70 15.27
CA LEU A 109 -7.05 8.76 14.27
C LEU A 109 -5.56 8.48 14.47
N LEU A 110 -4.75 9.50 14.77
CA LEU A 110 -3.32 9.32 15.01
C LEU A 110 -3.03 8.53 16.29
N GLN A 111 -3.76 8.80 17.36
CA GLN A 111 -3.65 8.01 18.59
C GLN A 111 -4.00 6.53 18.34
N ALA A 112 -5.08 6.26 17.57
CA ALA A 112 -5.46 4.91 17.19
C ALA A 112 -4.36 4.23 16.33
N CYS A 113 -3.74 4.95 15.40
CA CYS A 113 -2.60 4.44 14.62
C CYS A 113 -1.42 4.05 15.51
N LEU A 114 -1.04 4.88 16.48
CA LEU A 114 0.06 4.60 17.40
C LEU A 114 -0.23 3.40 18.31
N GLN A 115 -1.49 3.23 18.74
CA GLN A 115 -1.91 2.07 19.51
C GLN A 115 -1.78 0.78 18.68
N SER A 116 -2.28 0.77 17.44
CA SER A 116 -2.17 -0.40 16.55
C SER A 116 -0.71 -0.73 16.22
N LYS A 117 0.11 0.29 15.93
CA LYS A 117 1.55 0.13 15.66
C LYS A 117 2.29 -0.55 16.81
N GLY A 118 1.91 -0.27 18.05
CA GLY A 118 2.51 -0.85 19.25
C GLY A 118 2.14 -2.33 19.48
N ARG A 119 1.05 -2.82 18.89
CA ARG A 119 0.61 -4.21 19.05
C ARG A 119 1.47 -5.14 18.19
N LYS A 120 1.65 -6.39 18.63
CA LYS A 120 2.28 -7.47 17.85
C LYS A 120 1.29 -8.61 17.70
N VAL A 121 1.30 -9.28 16.55
CA VAL A 121 0.51 -10.49 16.35
C VAL A 121 1.01 -11.57 17.33
N LYS A 122 0.12 -12.06 18.19
CA LYS A 122 0.47 -13.08 19.19
C LYS A 122 0.78 -14.42 18.50
N PRO A 123 1.79 -15.18 18.95
CA PRO A 123 2.14 -16.48 18.35
C PRO A 123 0.96 -17.47 18.21
N PRO A 124 0.04 -17.60 19.19
CA PRO A 124 -1.12 -18.47 19.04
C PRO A 124 -2.04 -18.10 17.87
N ARG A 125 -2.20 -16.79 17.59
CA ARG A 125 -3.00 -16.32 16.45
C ARG A 125 -2.33 -16.69 15.13
N LYS A 126 -1.01 -16.52 15.02
CA LYS A 126 -0.26 -16.94 13.81
C LYS A 126 -0.44 -18.42 13.54
N LYS A 127 -0.25 -19.26 14.57
CA LYS A 127 -0.41 -20.72 14.47
C LYS A 127 -1.84 -21.12 14.08
N ARG A 128 -2.85 -20.45 14.62
CA ARG A 128 -4.25 -20.69 14.25
C ARG A 128 -4.50 -20.38 12.77
N LEU A 129 -4.09 -19.19 12.31
CA LEU A 129 -4.29 -18.79 10.91
C LEU A 129 -3.60 -19.75 9.95
N LEU A 130 -2.36 -20.14 10.23
CA LEU A 130 -1.62 -21.09 9.40
C LEU A 130 -2.35 -22.44 9.27
N LYS A 131 -2.89 -22.96 10.37
CA LYS A 131 -3.72 -24.18 10.36
C LYS A 131 -5.02 -24.01 9.57
N GLU A 132 -5.65 -22.84 9.63
CA GLU A 132 -6.85 -22.55 8.85
C GLU A 132 -6.57 -22.55 7.35
N TYR A 133 -5.47 -21.93 6.90
CA TYR A 133 -5.04 -21.99 5.50
C TYR A 133 -4.68 -23.41 5.06
N GLN A 134 -3.98 -24.18 5.90
CA GLN A 134 -3.68 -25.60 5.65
C GLN A 134 -4.93 -26.44 5.48
N ALA A 135 -5.90 -26.31 6.40
CA ALA A 135 -7.12 -27.11 6.37
C ALA A 135 -7.99 -26.87 5.13
N LYS A 136 -7.88 -25.68 4.52
CA LYS A 136 -8.59 -25.32 3.29
C LYS A 136 -7.79 -25.59 2.02
N ASN A 137 -6.56 -26.10 2.14
CA ASN A 137 -5.62 -26.21 1.02
C ASN A 137 -5.35 -24.84 0.32
N GLU A 138 -5.27 -23.77 1.12
CA GLU A 138 -5.06 -22.38 0.68
C GLU A 138 -3.65 -21.88 1.08
N LEU A 139 -2.66 -22.78 1.17
CA LEU A 139 -1.26 -22.41 1.41
C LEU A 139 -0.63 -21.80 0.15
N ARG A 140 -1.08 -20.60 -0.21
CA ARG A 140 -0.61 -19.86 -1.37
C ARG A 140 -0.35 -18.41 -1.00
N CYS A 141 0.81 -17.88 -1.42
CA CYS A 141 1.17 -16.50 -1.14
C CYS A 141 0.13 -15.54 -1.73
N TYR A 142 -0.47 -14.69 -0.91
CA TYR A 142 -1.49 -13.74 -1.38
C TYR A 142 -0.94 -12.68 -2.33
N ILE A 143 0.39 -12.45 -2.34
CA ILE A 143 1.06 -11.43 -3.15
C ILE A 143 1.45 -11.97 -4.53
N CYS A 144 2.16 -13.11 -4.55
CA CYS A 144 2.73 -13.65 -5.79
C CYS A 144 2.03 -14.92 -6.29
N GLY A 145 1.16 -15.54 -5.51
CA GLY A 145 0.44 -16.75 -5.91
C GLY A 145 1.25 -18.04 -5.92
N LYS A 146 2.51 -18.03 -5.46
CA LYS A 146 3.32 -19.25 -5.28
C LYS A 146 2.70 -20.13 -4.20
N ASP A 147 2.57 -21.42 -4.46
CA ASP A 147 2.26 -22.42 -3.43
C ASP A 147 3.37 -22.48 -2.38
N LEU A 148 2.98 -22.62 -1.12
CA LEU A 148 3.86 -22.57 0.04
C LEU A 148 3.76 -23.86 0.83
N ASP A 149 4.87 -24.23 1.47
CA ASP A 149 4.82 -25.16 2.59
C ASP A 149 4.72 -24.41 3.93
N GLU A 150 4.59 -25.13 5.04
CA GLU A 150 4.49 -24.54 6.37
C GLU A 150 5.74 -23.73 6.77
N GLN A 151 6.92 -24.08 6.25
CA GLN A 151 8.20 -23.48 6.62
C GLN A 151 8.46 -22.17 5.87
N GLU A 152 7.98 -22.05 4.63
CA GLU A 152 8.05 -20.85 3.80
C GLU A 152 6.95 -19.82 4.12
N SER A 153 5.94 -20.23 4.89
CA SER A 153 4.73 -19.45 5.16
C SER A 153 4.90 -18.44 6.31
N GLU A 154 4.60 -17.18 6.02
CA GLU A 154 4.56 -16.11 7.00
C GLU A 154 3.17 -15.47 7.09
N ILE A 155 2.82 -14.99 8.28
CA ILE A 155 1.62 -14.17 8.48
C ILE A 155 2.00 -12.70 8.39
N GLU A 156 1.56 -12.05 7.32
CA GLU A 156 1.84 -10.67 6.98
C GLU A 156 0.59 -9.79 7.10
N HIS A 157 0.81 -8.50 7.36
CA HIS A 157 -0.24 -7.50 7.38
C HIS A 157 -0.56 -7.01 5.96
N ILE A 158 -1.83 -6.96 5.59
CA ILE A 158 -2.28 -6.31 4.34
C ILE A 158 -1.94 -4.82 4.43
N TRP A 159 -2.49 -4.14 5.44
CA TRP A 159 -2.12 -2.78 5.79
C TRP A 159 -0.93 -2.79 6.77
N PRO A 160 0.21 -2.14 6.45
CA PRO A 160 1.41 -2.22 7.28
C PRO A 160 1.17 -1.79 8.73
N ARG A 161 1.65 -2.61 9.66
CA ARG A 161 1.58 -2.31 11.11
C ARG A 161 2.20 -0.96 11.47
N THR A 162 3.33 -0.62 10.85
CA THR A 162 4.03 0.66 11.05
C THR A 162 3.22 1.88 10.59
N MET A 163 2.21 1.65 9.76
CA MET A 163 1.29 2.63 9.21
C MET A 163 -0.10 2.54 9.86
N GLY A 164 -0.23 1.94 11.04
CA GLY A 164 -1.51 1.82 11.75
C GLY A 164 -2.33 0.58 11.40
N GLY A 165 -1.69 -0.46 10.86
CA GLY A 165 -2.31 -1.75 10.58
C GLY A 165 -2.67 -2.52 11.84
N ALA A 166 -3.88 -3.07 11.85
CA ALA A 166 -4.43 -3.86 12.94
C ALA A 166 -3.84 -5.29 12.96
N THR A 167 -3.90 -5.97 14.10
CA THR A 167 -3.34 -7.34 14.26
C THR A 167 -4.40 -8.44 14.19
N GLU A 168 -5.62 -8.05 13.86
CA GLU A 168 -6.82 -8.86 13.71
C GLU A 168 -6.85 -9.55 12.35
N ASP A 169 -7.57 -10.67 12.26
CA ASP A 169 -7.54 -11.57 11.10
C ASP A 169 -7.87 -10.90 9.77
N PHE A 170 -8.74 -9.87 9.77
CA PHE A 170 -9.09 -9.13 8.55
C PHE A 170 -7.90 -8.42 7.90
N ASN A 171 -6.85 -8.11 8.68
CA ASN A 171 -5.65 -7.45 8.20
C ASN A 171 -4.48 -8.43 8.03
N LEU A 172 -4.69 -9.74 8.24
CA LEU A 172 -3.61 -10.74 8.20
C LEU A 172 -3.81 -11.74 7.06
N LYS A 173 -2.77 -11.93 6.25
CA LYS A 173 -2.73 -12.87 5.13
C LYS A 173 -1.46 -13.71 5.15
N ILE A 174 -1.50 -14.84 4.45
CA ILE A 174 -0.35 -15.73 4.29
C ILE A 174 0.50 -15.32 3.09
N SER A 175 1.80 -15.11 3.30
CA SER A 175 2.75 -14.74 2.26
C SER A 175 4.03 -15.55 2.37
N CYS A 176 4.80 -15.66 1.29
CA CYS A 176 6.18 -16.12 1.38
C CYS A 176 7.07 -15.04 2.00
N SER A 177 8.16 -15.47 2.65
CA SER A 177 9.14 -14.58 3.28
C SER A 177 9.73 -13.55 2.32
N ILE A 178 9.95 -13.93 1.06
CA ILE A 178 10.47 -13.02 0.03
C ILE A 178 9.49 -11.88 -0.25
N CYS A 179 8.20 -12.17 -0.45
CA CYS A 179 7.23 -11.13 -0.73
C CYS A 179 7.00 -10.24 0.49
N ASN A 180 6.98 -10.82 1.69
CA ASN A 180 6.87 -10.08 2.93
C ASN A 180 8.04 -9.09 3.12
N ASP A 181 9.28 -9.57 2.97
CA ASP A 181 10.50 -8.75 3.07
C ASP A 181 10.49 -7.58 2.08
N LYS A 182 10.06 -7.83 0.83
CA LYS A 182 10.10 -6.84 -0.24
C LYS A 182 8.90 -5.89 -0.27
N LYS A 183 7.73 -6.29 0.25
CA LYS A 183 6.59 -5.39 0.47
C LYS A 183 6.86 -4.36 1.58
N GLN A 184 7.74 -4.70 2.53
CA GLN A 184 8.19 -3.81 3.60
C GLN A 184 7.03 -3.14 4.36
N HIS A 185 6.92 -1.81 4.24
CA HIS A 185 5.92 -0.99 4.90
C HIS A 185 5.13 -0.15 3.90
N TYR A 186 5.08 -0.61 2.65
CA TYR A 186 4.33 0.03 1.58
C TYR A 186 2.83 -0.22 1.78
N ILE A 187 2.05 0.86 1.70
CA ILE A 187 0.59 0.80 1.81
C ILE A 187 -0.01 0.14 0.57
N ASP A 188 0.41 0.59 -0.61
CA ASP A 188 -0.02 0.11 -1.92
C ASP A 188 1.03 0.45 -2.98
N ALA A 189 0.69 0.26 -4.25
CA ALA A 189 1.58 0.46 -5.39
C ALA A 189 2.16 1.88 -5.49
N SER A 190 1.42 2.90 -5.05
CA SER A 190 1.84 4.31 -5.13
C SER A 190 2.93 4.69 -4.12
N ASP A 191 3.20 3.81 -3.16
CA ASP A 191 4.23 4.02 -2.13
C ASP A 191 5.61 3.50 -2.61
N PHE A 192 5.65 2.76 -3.73
CA PHE A 192 6.89 2.32 -4.39
C PHE A 192 7.49 3.42 -5.29
N HIS A 193 8.80 3.33 -5.55
CA HIS A 193 9.52 4.15 -6.52
C HIS A 193 9.19 3.74 -7.97
N TYR A 194 7.95 3.97 -8.39
CA TYR A 194 7.46 3.60 -9.73
C TYR A 194 8.26 4.26 -10.86
N GLU A 195 8.86 5.43 -10.60
CA GLU A 195 9.75 6.14 -11.51
C GLU A 195 11.05 5.39 -11.83
N GLN A 196 11.42 4.40 -11.02
CA GLN A 196 12.61 3.54 -11.24
C GLN A 196 12.28 2.27 -12.03
N ILE A 197 11.01 2.02 -12.32
CA ILE A 197 10.54 0.83 -13.03
C ILE A 197 10.38 1.20 -14.50
N CYS A 198 11.52 1.31 -15.18
CA CYS A 198 11.65 1.48 -16.63
C CYS A 198 12.80 0.58 -17.09
N LEU A 199 12.49 -0.52 -17.76
CA LEU A 199 13.43 -1.54 -18.17
C LEU A 199 13.77 -1.34 -19.65
N VAL A 200 15.01 -1.63 -20.00
CA VAL A 200 15.51 -1.53 -21.39
C VAL A 200 15.40 -2.89 -22.07
N SER A 201 15.57 -3.95 -21.31
CA SER A 201 15.49 -5.33 -21.78
C SER A 201 14.03 -5.77 -22.00
N ASP A 202 13.82 -6.61 -23.02
CA ASP A 202 12.54 -7.32 -23.24
C ASP A 202 12.55 -8.68 -22.53
N LYS A 203 11.39 -9.31 -22.32
CA LYS A 203 11.21 -10.56 -21.57
C LYS A 203 12.04 -11.73 -22.11
N SER A 204 12.40 -11.72 -23.40
CA SER A 204 13.28 -12.71 -24.03
C SER A 204 14.78 -12.46 -23.81
N ASP A 205 15.16 -11.28 -23.28
CA ASP A 205 16.53 -10.90 -22.99
C ASP A 205 17.00 -11.53 -21.66
N GLU A 206 18.23 -12.04 -21.63
CA GLU A 206 18.84 -12.63 -20.44
C GLU A 206 18.98 -11.66 -19.25
N ASN A 207 18.96 -10.35 -19.52
CA ASN A 207 19.06 -9.29 -18.52
C ASN A 207 17.72 -8.90 -17.93
N PHE A 208 16.58 -9.27 -18.54
CA PHE A 208 15.26 -8.92 -18.04
C PHE A 208 15.04 -9.37 -16.61
N SER A 209 15.42 -10.60 -16.28
CA SER A 209 15.28 -11.11 -14.91
C SER A 209 16.18 -10.40 -13.89
N LYS A 210 17.27 -9.75 -14.34
CA LYS A 210 18.15 -8.94 -13.49
C LYS A 210 17.60 -7.52 -13.32
N GLU A 211 17.04 -6.94 -14.37
CA GLU A 211 16.42 -5.60 -14.35
C GLU A 211 15.07 -5.60 -13.61
N MET A 212 14.24 -6.62 -13.82
CA MET A 212 12.94 -6.81 -13.17
C MET A 212 13.09 -7.33 -11.74
N LYS A 213 13.63 -6.45 -10.88
CA LYS A 213 13.86 -6.71 -9.45
C LYS A 213 12.58 -7.16 -8.75
N LYS A 214 12.74 -7.92 -7.66
CA LYS A 214 11.61 -8.46 -6.88
C LYS A 214 10.70 -7.37 -6.33
N GLU A 215 11.26 -6.23 -5.95
CA GLU A 215 10.52 -5.06 -5.48
C GLU A 215 9.62 -4.48 -6.58
N TYR A 216 10.09 -4.46 -7.83
CA TYR A 216 9.32 -3.97 -8.98
C TYR A 216 8.17 -4.90 -9.31
N ARG A 217 8.42 -6.21 -9.22
CA ARG A 217 7.37 -7.25 -9.35
C ARG A 217 6.23 -7.02 -8.35
N ILE A 218 6.56 -6.78 -7.08
CA ILE A 218 5.56 -6.51 -6.04
C ILE A 218 4.85 -5.19 -6.28
N ALA A 219 5.55 -4.15 -6.74
CA ALA A 219 4.92 -2.89 -7.08
C ALA A 219 3.83 -3.08 -8.17
N VAL A 220 4.15 -3.83 -9.23
CA VAL A 220 3.20 -4.14 -10.30
C VAL A 220 2.04 -5.01 -9.80
N TRP A 221 2.30 -6.06 -9.01
CA TRP A 221 1.21 -6.84 -8.43
C TRP A 221 0.33 -6.02 -7.46
N ALA A 222 0.93 -5.10 -6.69
CA ALA A 222 0.17 -4.21 -5.81
C ALA A 222 -0.71 -3.23 -6.59
N LYS A 223 -0.33 -2.86 -7.84
CA LYS A 223 -1.14 -1.99 -8.72
C LYS A 223 -2.48 -2.64 -9.08
N SER A 224 -2.53 -3.97 -9.16
CA SER A 224 -3.74 -4.75 -9.46
C SER A 224 -4.34 -5.41 -8.21
N ASP A 225 -4.08 -4.88 -7.01
CA ASP A 225 -4.54 -5.45 -5.74
C ASP A 225 -4.21 -6.96 -5.61
N TYR A 226 -3.03 -7.35 -6.09
CA TYR A 226 -2.53 -8.73 -6.11
C TYR A 226 -3.46 -9.70 -6.85
N SER A 227 -4.12 -9.21 -7.89
CA SER A 227 -5.10 -9.95 -8.70
C SER A 227 -4.75 -9.86 -10.18
N CYS A 228 -5.30 -10.77 -10.98
CA CYS A 228 -5.19 -10.69 -12.43
C CYS A 228 -6.03 -9.51 -12.95
N THR A 229 -5.45 -8.66 -13.80
CA THR A 229 -6.17 -7.49 -14.33
C THR A 229 -7.34 -7.86 -15.24
N VAL A 230 -7.35 -9.07 -15.83
CA VAL A 230 -8.40 -9.50 -16.76
C VAL A 230 -9.57 -10.17 -16.04
N CYS A 231 -9.32 -11.21 -15.24
CA CYS A 231 -10.41 -11.92 -14.55
C CYS A 231 -10.75 -11.35 -13.16
N GLY A 232 -9.91 -10.49 -12.59
CA GLY A 232 -10.10 -9.90 -11.26
C GLY A 232 -9.85 -10.87 -10.09
N GLU A 233 -9.54 -12.14 -10.37
CA GLU A 233 -9.30 -13.13 -9.32
C GLU A 233 -7.91 -12.93 -8.68
N PRO A 234 -7.81 -13.06 -7.34
CA PRO A 234 -6.56 -12.86 -6.60
C PRO A 234 -5.54 -13.96 -6.85
N ALA A 235 -4.26 -13.65 -6.69
CA ALA A 235 -3.15 -14.60 -6.82
C ALA A 235 -3.31 -15.85 -5.93
N SER A 236 -3.97 -15.70 -4.77
CA SER A 236 -4.28 -16.83 -3.89
C SER A 236 -5.25 -17.86 -4.49
N ILE A 237 -5.97 -17.50 -5.57
CA ILE A 237 -6.90 -18.37 -6.28
C ILE A 237 -6.28 -18.82 -7.61
N VAL A 238 -5.82 -17.88 -8.43
CA VAL A 238 -5.34 -18.21 -9.80
C VAL A 238 -3.91 -18.72 -9.87
N GLY A 239 -3.15 -18.65 -8.77
CA GLY A 239 -1.75 -19.06 -8.78
C GLY A 239 -0.84 -17.89 -9.13
N THR A 240 0.33 -18.22 -9.69
CA THR A 240 1.39 -17.23 -9.90
C THR A 240 0.94 -16.14 -10.88
N LEU A 241 1.16 -14.88 -10.52
CA LEU A 241 0.90 -13.76 -11.42
C LEU A 241 2.12 -13.46 -12.29
N ASN A 242 1.91 -13.44 -13.59
CA ASN A 242 2.85 -13.05 -14.62
C ASN A 242 2.73 -11.56 -14.95
N PHE A 243 3.68 -11.07 -15.75
CA PHE A 243 3.68 -9.69 -16.26
C PHE A 243 3.45 -9.68 -17.77
N GLY A 244 2.69 -8.69 -18.21
CA GLY A 244 2.46 -8.37 -19.62
C GLY A 244 2.44 -6.86 -19.83
N ARG A 245 2.74 -6.44 -21.06
CA ARG A 245 2.63 -5.04 -21.48
C ARG A 245 1.20 -4.73 -21.91
N ILE A 246 0.74 -3.51 -21.63
CA ILE A 246 -0.54 -2.99 -22.17
C ILE A 246 -0.35 -2.67 -23.66
N ASN A 247 0.71 -1.94 -23.98
CA ASN A 247 1.18 -1.64 -25.33
C ASN A 247 2.48 -2.42 -25.61
N PRO A 248 2.47 -3.43 -26.49
CA PRO A 248 3.66 -4.23 -26.80
C PRO A 248 4.75 -3.45 -27.54
N ASP A 249 4.41 -2.32 -28.18
CA ASP A 249 5.37 -1.47 -28.90
C ASP A 249 6.08 -0.45 -28.01
N ASP A 250 5.76 -0.43 -26.70
CA ASP A 250 6.41 0.41 -25.70
C ASP A 250 7.31 -0.43 -24.78
N SER A 251 8.21 0.25 -24.10
CA SER A 251 9.10 -0.31 -23.09
C SER A 251 8.34 -0.88 -21.89
N TRP A 252 9.03 -1.73 -21.13
CA TRP A 252 8.53 -2.22 -19.85
C TRP A 252 8.69 -1.12 -18.80
N HIS A 253 7.60 -0.41 -18.50
CA HIS A 253 7.57 0.54 -17.41
C HIS A 253 6.30 0.40 -16.56
N PHE A 254 6.29 1.00 -15.36
CA PHE A 254 5.21 0.80 -14.38
C PHE A 254 3.80 1.07 -14.92
N LEU A 255 3.65 2.11 -15.75
CA LEU A 255 2.35 2.48 -16.33
C LEU A 255 1.91 1.52 -17.44
N ASN A 256 2.86 0.93 -18.17
CA ASN A 256 2.61 -0.02 -19.26
C ASN A 256 2.72 -1.49 -18.85
N THR A 257 2.93 -1.80 -17.57
CA THR A 257 3.03 -3.19 -17.08
C THR A 257 1.86 -3.54 -16.17
N GLU A 258 1.29 -4.73 -16.36
CA GLU A 258 0.19 -5.26 -15.56
C GLU A 258 0.38 -6.73 -15.18
N ALA A 259 -0.46 -7.19 -14.25
CA ALA A 259 -0.40 -8.53 -13.70
C ALA A 259 -1.48 -9.45 -14.31
N TYR A 260 -1.07 -10.63 -14.73
CA TYR A 260 -1.94 -11.60 -15.41
C TYR A 260 -1.82 -12.97 -14.77
N CYS A 261 -2.90 -13.76 -14.72
CA CYS A 261 -2.76 -15.19 -14.46
C CYS A 261 -2.30 -15.91 -15.73
N ASP A 262 -1.91 -17.18 -15.60
CA ASP A 262 -1.40 -17.99 -16.72
C ASP A 262 -2.37 -18.01 -17.92
N GLU A 263 -3.68 -18.10 -17.69
CA GLU A 263 -4.70 -18.14 -18.75
C GLU A 263 -4.86 -16.83 -19.53
N HIS A 264 -4.49 -15.70 -18.92
CA HIS A 264 -4.69 -14.36 -19.50
C HIS A 264 -3.38 -13.64 -19.82
N THR A 265 -2.24 -14.31 -19.66
CA THR A 265 -0.94 -13.68 -19.92
C THR A 265 -0.82 -13.42 -21.42
N PRO A 266 -0.63 -12.16 -21.86
CA PRO A 266 -0.42 -11.86 -23.27
C PRO A 266 0.84 -12.56 -23.79
N GLU A 267 0.82 -12.99 -25.05
CA GLU A 267 1.98 -13.54 -25.75
C GLU A 267 3.15 -12.54 -25.81
#